data_AF-A0A7Y4QNI7-F1
#
_entry.id   AF-A0A7Y4QNI7-F1
#
_cell.length_a   1.000
_cell.length_b   1.000
_cell.length_c   1.000
_cell.angle_alpha   90.00
_cell.angle_beta   90.00
_cell.angle_gamma   90.00
#
_symmetry.space_group_name_H-M   'P 1'
#
loop_
_entity.id
_entity.type
_entity.pdbx_description
1 polymer ?
#
loop_
_entity_poly.entity_id
_entity_poly.type
_entity_poly.pdbx_seq_one_letter_code
_entity_poly.pdbx_strand_id
1 'polypeptide(L)'
;MKTNIQAVQLFFVIAILLLPGLSRAEATNARPVVVEVKFQNGKASYEIESRSVRSELFLEALGVIIRRRGREARVIVIVDSRNPISTLDNARGIVSKVGFSEVHYFVMSAETQRMAEITLDHPAVPYSLNPETAPQRRATRQ
;
A
#
# COMPACT_ATOMS: atom_id res chain seq x y z
N MET A 1 36.22 40.75 -37.09
CA MET A 1 35.75 39.50 -36.45
C MET A 1 34.88 39.87 -35.24
N LYS A 2 33.57 40.00 -35.45
CA LYS A 2 32.57 40.24 -34.41
C LYS A 2 31.44 39.27 -34.69
N THR A 3 31.49 38.10 -34.08
CA THR A 3 30.47 37.06 -34.26
C THR A 3 30.01 36.56 -32.91
N ASN A 4 28.69 36.58 -32.75
CA ASN A 4 27.92 35.56 -32.03
C ASN A 4 27.90 35.58 -30.49
N ILE A 5 28.00 36.74 -29.84
CA ILE A 5 27.75 36.80 -28.37
C ILE A 5 26.25 36.96 -28.07
N GLN A 6 25.46 37.63 -28.93
CA GLN A 6 24.03 37.84 -28.66
C GLN A 6 23.14 36.62 -28.96
N ALA A 7 23.55 35.73 -29.87
CA ALA A 7 22.79 34.51 -30.17
C ALA A 7 22.83 33.49 -29.02
N VAL A 8 23.93 33.45 -28.26
CA VAL A 8 24.11 32.51 -27.15
C VAL A 8 23.26 32.88 -25.93
N GLN A 9 23.08 34.18 -25.66
CA GLN A 9 22.22 34.64 -24.56
C GLN A 9 20.73 34.39 -24.83
N LEU A 10 20.27 34.53 -26.07
CA LEU A 10 18.85 34.34 -26.40
C LEU A 10 18.43 32.86 -26.31
N PHE A 11 19.32 31.94 -26.69
CA PHE A 11 19.07 30.50 -26.59
C PHE A 11 18.94 30.01 -25.14
N PHE A 12 19.70 30.62 -24.23
CA PHE A 12 19.70 30.24 -22.82
C PHE A 12 18.37 30.59 -22.11
N VAL A 13 17.74 31.71 -22.49
CA VAL A 13 16.46 32.14 -21.92
C VAL A 13 15.29 31.26 -22.39
N ILE A 14 15.32 30.82 -23.65
CA ILE A 14 14.28 29.94 -24.23
C ILE A 14 14.37 28.52 -23.63
N ALA A 15 15.58 28.02 -23.34
CA ALA A 15 15.77 26.71 -22.72
C ALA A 15 15.18 26.62 -21.29
N ILE A 16 15.14 27.73 -20.55
CA ILE A 16 14.59 27.78 -19.18
C ILE A 16 13.04 27.80 -19.20
N LEU A 17 12.43 28.44 -20.20
CA LEU A 17 10.97 28.48 -20.38
C LEU A 17 10.38 27.17 -20.94
N LEU A 18 11.20 26.32 -21.56
CA LEU A 18 10.82 25.02 -22.11
C LEU A 18 11.08 23.83 -21.16
N LEU A 19 11.22 24.07 -19.85
CA LEU A 19 11.21 23.04 -18.81
C LEU A 19 9.84 22.92 -18.09
N PRO A 20 8.71 22.64 -18.77
CA PRO A 20 7.48 22.30 -18.08
C PRO A 20 7.59 20.85 -17.58
N GLY A 21 8.25 20.60 -16.45
CA GLY A 21 8.35 19.21 -15.97
C GLY A 21 9.05 18.94 -14.66
N LEU A 22 9.89 19.84 -14.15
CA LEU A 22 10.65 19.57 -12.91
C LEU A 22 9.90 19.88 -11.61
N SER A 23 8.61 20.25 -11.65
CA SER A 23 7.78 20.44 -10.45
C SER A 23 6.95 19.21 -10.06
N ARG A 24 7.35 17.99 -10.46
CA ARG A 24 6.58 16.78 -10.13
C ARG A 24 7.46 15.66 -9.58
N ALA A 25 8.08 15.89 -8.42
CA ALA A 25 8.37 14.87 -7.41
C ALA A 25 9.11 15.48 -6.22
N GLU A 26 8.55 16.49 -5.56
CA GLU A 26 8.62 16.40 -4.09
C GLU A 26 7.63 15.30 -3.74
N ALA A 27 8.09 14.05 -3.84
CA ALA A 27 7.52 12.98 -3.04
C ALA A 27 7.65 13.48 -1.61
N THR A 28 6.57 14.09 -1.14
CA THR A 28 6.47 14.63 0.20
C THR A 28 6.98 13.52 1.09
N ASN A 29 8.06 13.77 1.84
CA ASN A 29 8.55 12.93 2.93
C ASN A 29 7.50 12.88 4.07
N ALA A 30 6.21 12.87 3.73
CA ALA A 30 5.12 12.68 4.64
C ALA A 30 5.27 11.29 5.24
N ARG A 31 5.42 11.27 6.56
CA ARG A 31 5.52 10.04 7.33
C ARG A 31 4.35 9.11 6.94
N PRO A 32 4.62 7.82 6.64
CA PRO A 32 3.57 6.89 6.29
C PRO A 32 2.56 6.77 7.42
N VAL A 33 1.30 6.52 7.05
CA VAL A 33 0.25 6.18 8.01
C VAL A 33 0.47 4.74 8.43
N VAL A 34 0.88 4.53 9.68
CA VAL A 34 1.10 3.19 10.22
C VAL A 34 -0.19 2.72 10.90
N VAL A 35 -0.67 1.57 10.46
CA VAL A 35 -1.80 0.84 11.04
C VAL A 35 -1.24 -0.43 11.66
N GLU A 36 -1.40 -0.61 12.96
CA GLU A 36 -1.01 -1.84 13.66
C GLU A 36 -2.25 -2.61 14.08
N VAL A 37 -2.27 -3.91 13.82
CA VAL A 37 -3.30 -4.84 14.27
C VAL A 37 -2.66 -5.82 15.24
N LYS A 38 -2.76 -5.50 16.53
CA LYS A 38 -2.12 -6.25 17.62
C LYS A 38 -3.03 -7.37 18.09
N PHE A 39 -2.44 -8.44 18.63
CA PHE A 39 -3.18 -9.49 19.31
C PHE A 39 -3.12 -9.25 20.82
N GLN A 40 -4.25 -8.89 21.42
CA GLN A 40 -4.38 -8.57 22.84
C GLN A 40 -5.59 -9.28 23.44
N ASN A 41 -5.39 -10.01 24.54
CA ASN A 41 -6.46 -10.71 25.27
C ASN A 41 -7.33 -11.61 24.37
N GLY A 42 -6.70 -12.32 23.42
CA GLY A 42 -7.41 -13.23 22.50
C GLY A 42 -8.13 -12.52 21.35
N LYS A 43 -8.00 -11.20 21.20
CA LYS A 43 -8.71 -10.40 20.20
C LYS A 43 -7.77 -9.47 19.45
N ALA A 44 -8.17 -9.06 18.25
CA ALA A 44 -7.49 -8.02 17.50
C ALA A 44 -7.75 -6.65 18.15
N SER A 45 -6.71 -5.85 18.36
CA SER A 45 -6.81 -4.42 18.67
C SER A 45 -6.14 -3.61 17.57
N TYR A 46 -6.75 -2.47 17.23
CA TYR A 46 -6.31 -1.62 16.14
C TYR A 46 -5.63 -0.38 16.71
N GLU A 47 -4.49 -0.01 16.14
CA GLU A 47 -3.83 1.26 16.38
C GLU A 47 -3.55 1.96 15.06
N ILE A 48 -3.73 3.27 15.04
CA ILE A 48 -3.36 4.11 13.90
C ILE A 48 -2.43 5.20 14.41
N GLU A 49 -1.22 5.27 13.85
CA GLU A 49 -0.16 6.19 14.30
C GLU A 49 0.06 6.12 15.83
N SER A 50 0.14 4.89 16.36
CA SER A 50 0.32 4.59 17.79
C SER A 50 -0.85 5.03 18.70
N ARG A 51 -2.02 5.34 18.12
CA ARG A 51 -3.25 5.64 18.88
C ARG A 51 -4.22 4.48 18.76
N SER A 52 -4.68 3.97 19.90
CA SER A 52 -5.70 2.92 19.94
C SER A 52 -7.02 3.41 19.34
N VAL A 53 -7.59 2.58 18.46
CA VAL A 53 -8.86 2.85 17.78
C VAL A 53 -9.79 1.66 18.03
N ARG A 54 -11.03 1.95 18.42
CA ARG A 54 -12.08 0.94 18.55
C ARG A 54 -12.38 0.34 17.17
N SER A 55 -12.57 -0.97 17.09
CA SER A 55 -12.77 -1.70 15.82
C SER A 55 -13.91 -1.11 14.97
N GLU A 56 -15.00 -0.68 15.61
CA GLU A 56 -16.17 -0.06 15.00
C GLU A 56 -15.90 1.35 14.44
N LEU A 57 -14.89 2.06 14.94
CA LEU A 57 -14.48 3.40 14.49
C LEU A 57 -13.30 3.36 13.51
N PHE A 58 -12.75 2.17 13.22
CA PHE A 58 -11.53 2.01 12.43
C PHE A 58 -11.68 2.57 11.00
N LEU A 59 -12.79 2.27 10.34
CA LEU A 59 -13.10 2.82 9.00
C LEU A 59 -13.22 4.35 9.03
N GLU A 60 -13.92 4.90 10.02
CA GLU A 60 -14.11 6.34 10.16
C GLU A 60 -12.78 7.06 10.40
N ALA A 61 -11.94 6.52 11.28
CA ALA A 61 -10.62 7.06 11.60
C ALA A 61 -9.72 7.12 10.35
N LEU A 62 -9.68 6.05 9.56
CA LEU A 62 -8.97 6.06 8.27
C LEU A 62 -9.60 7.05 7.27
N GLY A 63 -10.92 7.19 7.27
CA GLY A 63 -11.64 8.19 6.49
C GLY A 63 -11.24 9.63 6.82
N VAL A 64 -10.99 9.95 8.10
CA VAL A 64 -10.45 11.25 8.51
C VAL A 64 -9.04 11.45 7.96
N ILE A 65 -8.21 10.41 7.98
CA ILE A 65 -6.82 10.48 7.53
C ILE A 65 -6.75 10.69 6.01
N ILE A 66 -7.52 9.95 5.21
CA ILE A 66 -7.50 10.12 3.75
C ILE A 66 -8.00 11.50 3.32
N ARG A 67 -8.97 12.08 4.03
CA ARG A 67 -9.43 13.46 3.79
C ARG A 67 -8.34 14.49 4.08
N ARG A 68 -7.47 14.23 5.06
CA ARG A 68 -6.38 15.13 5.46
C ARG A 68 -5.11 14.98 4.62
N ARG A 69 -4.74 13.74 4.27
CA ARG A 69 -3.47 13.42 3.61
C ARG A 69 -3.62 13.08 2.11
N GLY A 70 -4.84 12.89 1.63
CA GLY A 70 -5.11 12.47 0.26
C GLY A 70 -5.00 10.95 0.06
N ARG A 71 -5.43 10.50 -1.13
CA ARG A 71 -5.46 9.08 -1.50
C ARG A 71 -4.08 8.48 -1.74
N GLU A 72 -3.11 9.31 -2.10
CA GLU A 72 -1.72 8.94 -2.41
C GLU A 72 -0.86 8.78 -1.14
N ALA A 73 -1.43 9.00 0.06
CA ALA A 73 -0.70 8.79 1.29
C ALA A 73 -0.32 7.31 1.45
N ARG A 74 0.98 7.04 1.63
CA ARG A 74 1.49 5.69 1.91
C ARG A 74 0.93 5.17 3.22
N VAL A 75 0.29 4.01 3.17
CA VAL A 75 -0.23 3.28 4.33
C VAL A 75 0.57 1.99 4.52
N ILE A 76 1.02 1.76 5.76
CA ILE A 76 1.71 0.55 6.18
C ILE A 76 0.82 -0.16 7.19
N VAL A 77 0.33 -1.35 6.84
CA VAL A 77 -0.49 -2.18 7.73
C VAL A 77 0.37 -3.30 8.27
N ILE A 78 0.52 -3.36 9.59
CA ILE A 78 1.31 -4.38 10.29
C ILE A 78 0.35 -5.23 11.11
N VAL A 79 0.29 -6.53 10.83
CA VAL A 79 -0.57 -7.47 11.54
C VAL A 79 0.29 -8.41 12.37
N ASP A 80 -0.01 -8.54 13.66
CA ASP A 80 0.62 -9.54 14.52
C ASP A 80 0.24 -10.95 14.04
N SER A 81 1.24 -11.82 13.84
CA SER A 81 1.09 -13.17 13.28
C SER A 81 0.21 -14.10 14.12
N ARG A 82 -0.07 -13.74 15.38
CA ARG A 82 -0.98 -14.49 16.26
C ARG A 82 -2.46 -14.25 15.94
N ASN A 83 -2.78 -13.21 15.19
CA ASN A 83 -4.13 -12.98 14.71
C ASN A 83 -4.55 -14.04 13.68
N PRO A 84 -5.84 -14.42 13.62
CA PRO A 84 -6.35 -15.26 12.55
C PRO A 84 -6.22 -14.53 11.20
N ILE A 85 -6.08 -15.29 10.12
CA ILE A 85 -5.96 -14.74 8.76
C ILE A 85 -7.15 -13.85 8.36
N SER A 86 -8.34 -14.12 8.91
CA SER A 86 -9.54 -13.29 8.72
C SER A 86 -9.36 -11.86 9.24
N THR A 87 -8.51 -11.63 10.25
CA THR A 87 -8.20 -10.28 10.74
C THR A 87 -7.43 -9.48 9.69
N LEU A 88 -6.46 -10.10 9.01
CA LEU A 88 -5.73 -9.46 7.91
C LEU A 88 -6.69 -9.13 6.76
N ASP A 89 -7.55 -10.07 6.37
CA ASP A 89 -8.52 -9.85 5.30
C ASP A 89 -9.53 -8.74 5.63
N ASN A 90 -10.01 -8.70 6.88
CA ASN A 90 -10.87 -7.63 7.36
C ASN A 90 -10.17 -6.26 7.33
N ALA A 91 -8.93 -6.17 7.82
CA ALA A 91 -8.15 -4.95 7.76
C ALA A 91 -7.91 -4.49 6.31
N ARG A 92 -7.58 -5.44 5.41
CA ARG A 92 -7.46 -5.19 3.97
C ARG A 92 -8.74 -4.64 3.38
N GLY A 93 -9.88 -5.29 3.65
CA GLY A 93 -11.19 -4.87 3.16
C GLY A 93 -11.56 -3.46 3.63
N ILE A 94 -11.27 -3.13 4.89
CA ILE A 94 -11.53 -1.78 5.44
C ILE A 94 -10.62 -0.75 4.77
N VAL A 95 -9.31 -0.98 4.69
CA VAL A 95 -8.37 -0.03 4.06
C VAL A 95 -8.69 0.18 2.58
N SER A 96 -9.04 -0.88 1.86
CA SER A 96 -9.46 -0.80 0.45
C SER A 96 -10.74 0.03 0.28
N LYS A 97 -11.73 -0.11 1.17
CA LYS A 97 -12.95 0.72 1.15
C LYS A 97 -12.68 2.21 1.34
N VAL A 98 -11.63 2.57 2.08
CA VAL A 98 -11.25 3.98 2.29
C VAL A 98 -10.66 4.57 1.01
N GLY A 99 -9.97 3.76 0.19
CA GLY A 99 -9.52 4.15 -1.14
C GLY A 99 -8.10 4.73 -1.21
N PHE A 100 -7.23 4.37 -0.26
CA PHE A 100 -5.78 4.60 -0.37
C PHE A 100 -5.21 3.83 -1.57
N SER A 101 -4.31 4.45 -2.32
CA SER A 101 -3.70 3.85 -3.52
C SER A 101 -2.36 3.16 -3.28
N GLU A 102 -1.65 3.52 -2.20
CA GLU A 102 -0.34 2.96 -1.85
C GLU A 102 -0.42 2.30 -0.46
N VAL A 103 -0.71 1.00 -0.45
CA VAL A 103 -0.89 0.23 0.79
C VAL A 103 0.02 -0.99 0.78
N HIS A 104 0.84 -1.11 1.82
CA HIS A 104 1.72 -2.26 2.03
C HIS A 104 1.26 -3.03 3.26
N TYR A 105 1.16 -4.35 3.12
CA TYR A 105 0.74 -5.24 4.20
C TYR A 105 1.93 -6.04 4.69
N PHE A 106 2.10 -6.09 6.00
CA PHE A 106 3.15 -6.84 6.66
C PHE A 106 2.56 -7.71 7.75
N VAL A 107 3.14 -8.90 7.93
CA VAL A 107 2.93 -9.71 9.14
C VAL A 107 4.18 -9.70 9.98
N MET A 108 4.00 -9.46 11.28
CA MET A 108 5.06 -9.40 12.27
C MET A 108 4.94 -10.57 13.25
N SER A 109 6.02 -11.33 13.41
CA SER A 109 6.14 -12.34 14.45
C SER A 109 6.60 -11.67 15.75
N ALA A 110 5.73 -11.66 16.76
CA ALA A 110 6.04 -11.10 18.07
C ALA A 110 7.22 -11.81 18.76
N GLU A 111 7.37 -13.12 18.54
CA GLU A 111 8.42 -13.95 19.12
C GLU A 111 9.79 -13.64 18.54
N THR A 112 9.88 -13.50 17.21
CA THR A 112 11.16 -13.34 16.50
C THR A 112 11.49 -11.89 16.19
N GLN A 113 10.57 -10.96 16.42
CA GLN A 113 10.69 -9.54 16.02
C GLN A 113 11.01 -9.38 14.53
N ARG A 114 10.55 -10.34 13.71
CA ARG A 114 10.70 -10.33 12.26
C ARG A 114 9.40 -9.94 11.58
N MET A 115 9.54 -9.29 10.45
CA MET A 115 8.43 -8.83 9.61
C MET A 115 8.61 -9.37 8.20
N ALA A 116 7.50 -9.78 7.58
CA ALA A 116 7.45 -10.20 6.19
C ALA A 116 6.37 -9.38 5.48
N GLU A 117 6.68 -8.88 4.28
CA GLU A 117 5.68 -8.25 3.41
C GLU A 117 4.79 -9.33 2.81
N ILE A 118 3.48 -9.04 2.76
CA ILE A 118 2.49 -9.89 2.13
C ILE A 118 2.09 -9.25 0.82
N THR A 119 2.48 -9.90 -0.27
CA THR A 119 2.10 -9.54 -1.63
C THR A 119 0.84 -10.33 -2.01
N LEU A 120 -0.24 -9.62 -2.34
CA LEU A 120 -1.55 -10.20 -2.68
C LEU A 120 -1.93 -9.91 -4.13
N ASP A 121 -0.95 -10.10 -5.03
CA ASP A 121 -1.04 -9.71 -6.44
C ASP A 121 -1.84 -10.72 -7.28
N HIS A 122 -2.17 -11.86 -6.71
CA HIS A 122 -2.90 -12.92 -7.39
C HIS A 122 -4.39 -12.93 -7.00
N PRO A 123 -5.29 -13.16 -7.97
CA PRO A 123 -6.70 -13.35 -7.67
C PRO A 123 -6.89 -14.52 -6.71
N ALA A 124 -7.89 -14.41 -5.84
CA ALA A 124 -8.26 -15.50 -4.94
C ALA A 124 -8.58 -16.75 -5.77
N VAL A 125 -7.96 -17.87 -5.41
CA VAL A 125 -8.25 -19.16 -6.03
C VAL A 125 -9.57 -19.66 -5.45
N PRO A 126 -10.59 -19.96 -6.29
CA PRO A 126 -11.84 -20.52 -5.79
C PRO A 126 -11.55 -21.86 -5.11
N TYR A 127 -12.02 -22.01 -3.86
CA TYR A 127 -11.99 -23.28 -3.16
C TYR A 127 -13.29 -24.04 -3.42
N SER A 128 -13.18 -25.29 -3.86
CA SER A 128 -14.30 -26.21 -3.99
C SER A 128 -14.07 -27.43 -3.11
N LEU A 129 -15.08 -27.79 -2.30
CA LEU A 129 -15.12 -29.08 -1.60
C LEU A 129 -15.41 -30.25 -2.55
N ASN A 130 -15.83 -29.95 -3.78
CA ASN A 130 -16.01 -30.90 -4.86
C ASN A 130 -14.86 -30.68 -5.86
N PRO A 131 -13.71 -31.35 -5.70
CA PRO A 131 -12.59 -31.17 -6.59
C PRO A 131 -13.06 -31.53 -8.01
N GLU A 132 -12.98 -30.58 -8.95
CA GLU A 132 -13.07 -30.95 -10.36
C GLU A 132 -12.02 -32.03 -10.60
N THR A 133 -12.46 -33.20 -11.05
CA THR A 133 -11.57 -34.28 -11.43
C THR A 133 -10.66 -33.70 -12.50
N ALA A 134 -9.40 -33.41 -12.15
CA ALA A 134 -8.47 -32.71 -13.02
C ALA A 134 -8.55 -33.29 -14.44
N PRO A 135 -8.62 -32.45 -15.49
CA PRO A 135 -8.69 -32.95 -16.86
C PRO A 135 -7.53 -33.91 -17.06
N GLN A 136 -7.85 -35.19 -17.26
CA GLN A 136 -6.86 -36.21 -17.59
C GLN A 136 -6.05 -35.65 -18.75
N ARG A 137 -4.78 -35.33 -18.49
CA ARG A 137 -3.81 -35.04 -19.56
C ARG A 137 -3.89 -36.24 -20.49
N ARG A 138 -4.60 -36.09 -21.62
CA ARG A 138 -4.62 -37.08 -22.69
C ARG A 138 -3.16 -37.20 -23.11
N ALA A 139 -2.52 -38.28 -22.66
CA ALA A 139 -1.21 -38.67 -23.13
C ALA A 139 -1.35 -38.81 -24.65
N THR A 140 -0.79 -37.85 -25.38
CA THR A 140 -0.59 -37.94 -26.81
C THR A 140 0.36 -39.11 -27.02
N ARG A 141 -0.19 -40.30 -27.29
CA ARG A 141 0.60 -41.40 -27.83
C ARG A 141 1.01 -40.98 -29.24
N GLN A 142 2.29 -40.71 -29.43
CA GLN A 142 2.95 -40.80 -30.73
C GLN A 142 3.25 -42.27 -31.01
#